data_AF-G7VCX1-F1
#
_entry.id   AF-G7VCX1-F1
#
_cell.length_a   1.000
_cell.length_b   1.000
_cell.length_c   1.000
_cell.angle_alpha   90.00
_cell.angle_beta   90.00
_cell.angle_gamma   90.00
#
_symmetry.space_group_name_H-M   'P 1'
#
loop_
_entity.id
_entity.type
_entity.pdbx_description
1 polymer ?
#
loop_
_entity_poly.entity_id
_entity_poly.type
_entity_poly.pdbx_seq_one_letter_code
_entity_poly.pdbx_strand_id
1 'polypeptide(L)'
;MGRFVDIDEVLTKLRERCRAVSGGESRPTLEAVLEESARRGVLYGTADTPFEKWRLYMRYVGEAVPEALSLPADKATQFRQFVDGLIQLLDEAEQQVRGKLAKICKAVEEGRVEVIERSEAVSHICDGGVCIHTQLTRAPVFKLPLHDISAKLYFPSIGLGPEEVEAFQLGWRASDETVEKKRPMMITTQPWQLFAWLATRPGEVRLHLCSSQITTHGLSLTIYAVAKDWTQKWSKEEAQRMALEALRGGDYRPLLTWYLGDGVVDGRREKIGLSTAVNIEMINGLLGGSYNYRKIELSRRRAKELAKKITTSVGRYGVLLEVLYSHKWVYLKALVDYRPSFDPAYVVIKGVVMRLHLSAKTLHAVRYFAEREEAEKALNALKPHAKMYVDRRWYVVYIPWRELKELVKRDPTLREAVARYLAGRNKPATKKLLSQIPPF
;
A
#
# COMPACT_ATOMS: atom_id res chain seq x y z
N MET A 1 12.86 20.13 -9.78
CA MET A 1 12.46 20.70 -11.08
C MET A 1 12.54 19.61 -12.15
N GLY A 2 11.39 19.05 -12.55
CA GLY A 2 11.34 18.07 -13.63
C GLY A 2 11.38 18.79 -14.98
N ARG A 3 12.20 18.30 -15.91
CA ARG A 3 12.24 18.82 -17.28
C ARG A 3 10.83 18.70 -17.90
N PHE A 4 10.25 19.83 -18.28
CA PHE A 4 9.06 19.87 -19.12
C PHE A 4 9.36 19.11 -20.41
N VAL A 5 8.37 18.34 -20.86
CA VAL A 5 8.48 17.44 -22.00
C VAL A 5 7.74 18.08 -23.16
N ASP A 6 8.28 17.91 -24.37
CA ASP A 6 7.67 18.37 -25.62
C ASP A 6 6.23 17.85 -25.77
N ILE A 7 5.34 18.70 -26.26
CA ILE A 7 3.94 18.34 -26.54
C ILE A 7 3.85 17.17 -27.52
N ASP A 8 4.78 17.04 -28.47
CA ASP A 8 4.79 15.93 -29.42
C ASP A 8 5.06 14.58 -28.74
N GLU A 9 5.93 14.57 -27.72
CA GLU A 9 6.16 13.37 -26.89
C GLU A 9 4.90 13.06 -26.04
N VAL A 10 4.20 14.08 -25.55
CA VAL A 10 2.94 13.90 -24.80
C VAL A 10 1.82 13.35 -25.71
N LEU A 11 1.68 13.85 -26.94
CA LEU A 11 0.72 13.36 -27.92
C LEU A 11 1.03 11.93 -28.35
N THR A 12 2.31 11.59 -28.53
CA THR A 12 2.76 10.22 -28.79
C THR A 12 2.32 9.28 -27.68
N LYS A 13 2.55 9.68 -26.42
CA LYS A 13 2.09 8.89 -25.26
C LYS A 13 0.58 8.77 -25.19
N LEU A 14 -0.17 9.84 -25.47
CA LEU A 14 -1.63 9.77 -25.51
C LEU A 14 -2.10 8.77 -26.56
N ARG A 15 -1.50 8.78 -27.75
CA ARG A 15 -1.78 7.82 -28.82
C ARG A 15 -1.53 6.38 -28.37
N GLU A 16 -0.39 6.10 -27.75
CA GLU A 16 -0.10 4.79 -27.16
C GLU A 16 -1.15 4.37 -26.11
N ARG A 17 -1.56 5.30 -25.23
CA ARG A 17 -2.58 5.02 -24.22
C ARG A 17 -3.94 4.74 -24.84
N CYS A 18 -4.34 5.51 -25.85
CA CYS A 18 -5.56 5.28 -26.61
C CYS A 18 -5.61 3.89 -27.23
N ARG A 19 -4.53 3.46 -27.91
CA ARG A 19 -4.44 2.08 -28.45
C ARG A 19 -4.57 1.03 -27.36
N ALA A 20 -3.93 1.23 -26.22
CA ALA A 20 -3.99 0.28 -25.11
C ALA A 20 -5.39 0.16 -24.51
N VAL A 21 -6.11 1.27 -24.34
CA VAL A 21 -7.45 1.25 -23.72
C VAL A 21 -8.58 0.93 -24.71
N SER A 22 -8.33 1.04 -26.01
CA SER A 22 -9.23 0.56 -27.06
C SER A 22 -9.11 -0.93 -27.34
N GLY A 23 -8.13 -1.62 -26.75
CA GLY A 23 -7.99 -3.07 -26.85
C GLY A 23 -9.08 -3.85 -26.11
N GLY A 24 -9.32 -5.09 -26.54
CA GLY A 24 -10.20 -6.01 -25.81
C GLY A 24 -9.52 -6.55 -24.55
N GLU A 25 -10.23 -6.56 -23.42
CA GLU A 25 -9.85 -7.24 -22.19
C GLU A 25 -10.92 -8.29 -21.87
N SER A 26 -10.50 -9.45 -21.37
CA SER A 26 -11.45 -10.48 -20.93
C SER A 26 -12.36 -9.93 -19.83
N ARG A 27 -13.62 -10.35 -19.85
CA ARG A 27 -14.59 -10.00 -18.81
C ARG A 27 -14.01 -10.32 -17.41
N PRO A 28 -13.98 -9.34 -16.47
CA PRO A 28 -13.40 -9.57 -15.15
C PRO A 28 -14.25 -10.52 -14.31
N THR A 29 -13.60 -11.35 -13.49
CA THR A 29 -14.28 -12.11 -12.42
C THR A 29 -14.16 -11.35 -11.10
N LEU A 30 -15.02 -11.67 -10.13
CA LEU A 30 -14.96 -11.06 -8.80
C LEU A 30 -13.61 -11.31 -8.12
N GLU A 31 -13.09 -12.54 -8.19
CA GLU A 31 -11.82 -12.93 -7.56
C GLU A 31 -10.66 -12.09 -8.11
N ALA A 32 -10.59 -11.91 -9.43
CA ALA A 32 -9.57 -11.10 -10.07
C ALA A 32 -9.66 -9.61 -9.65
N VAL A 33 -10.88 -9.10 -9.47
CA VAL A 33 -11.14 -7.74 -9.00
C VAL A 33 -10.66 -7.54 -7.56
N LEU A 34 -10.97 -8.49 -6.67
CA LEU A 34 -10.55 -8.44 -5.27
C LEU A 34 -9.02 -8.58 -5.15
N GLU A 35 -8.41 -9.45 -5.94
CA GLU A 35 -6.94 -9.57 -6.02
C GLU A 35 -6.29 -8.27 -6.53
N GLU A 36 -6.86 -7.65 -7.57
CA GLU A 36 -6.38 -6.37 -8.09
C GLU A 36 -6.48 -5.26 -7.02
N SER A 37 -7.61 -5.18 -6.30
CA SER A 37 -7.78 -4.25 -5.17
C SER A 37 -6.75 -4.52 -4.06
N ALA A 38 -6.55 -5.78 -3.68
CA ALA A 38 -5.60 -6.18 -2.63
C ALA A 38 -4.14 -5.91 -3.00
N ARG A 39 -3.82 -5.89 -4.29
CA ARG A 39 -2.46 -5.69 -4.79
C ARG A 39 -2.14 -4.23 -5.08
N ARG A 40 -3.10 -3.48 -5.64
CA ARG A 40 -2.87 -2.13 -6.18
C ARG A 40 -3.80 -1.07 -5.61
N GLY A 41 -4.96 -1.46 -5.08
CA GLY A 41 -6.00 -0.55 -4.59
C GLY A 41 -6.82 0.14 -5.68
N VAL A 42 -6.23 0.42 -6.84
CA VAL A 42 -6.91 0.97 -8.02
C VAL A 42 -7.29 -0.17 -8.97
N LEU A 43 -8.54 -0.16 -9.42
CA LEU A 43 -9.04 -1.09 -10.45
C LEU A 43 -8.84 -0.47 -11.83
N TYR A 44 -7.86 -0.97 -12.58
CA TYR A 44 -7.57 -0.50 -13.93
C TYR A 44 -8.31 -1.33 -14.97
N GLY A 45 -8.48 -0.79 -16.18
CA GLY A 45 -9.02 -1.57 -17.28
C GLY A 45 -8.93 -0.88 -18.63
N THR A 46 -9.47 -1.52 -19.66
CA THR A 46 -9.71 -0.92 -20.99
C THR A 46 -10.98 -0.04 -20.95
N ALA A 47 -11.55 0.37 -22.09
CA ALA A 47 -12.73 1.25 -22.13
C ALA A 47 -13.92 0.74 -21.29
N ASP A 48 -14.12 -0.58 -21.25
CA ASP A 48 -15.36 -1.19 -20.75
C ASP A 48 -15.20 -1.92 -19.41
N THR A 49 -14.01 -2.42 -19.11
CA THR A 49 -13.77 -3.23 -17.92
C THR A 49 -13.72 -2.46 -16.59
N PRO A 50 -13.24 -1.20 -16.45
CA PRO A 50 -13.12 -0.57 -15.14
C PRO A 50 -14.50 -0.35 -14.50
N PHE A 51 -15.53 -0.02 -15.28
CA PHE A 51 -16.90 0.09 -14.78
C PHE A 51 -17.44 -1.25 -14.28
N GLU A 52 -17.22 -2.32 -15.04
CA GLU A 52 -17.61 -3.66 -14.62
C GLU A 52 -16.87 -4.12 -13.36
N LYS A 53 -15.55 -3.87 -13.27
CA LYS A 53 -14.75 -4.15 -12.07
C LYS A 53 -15.29 -3.40 -10.86
N TRP A 54 -15.61 -2.11 -11.00
CA TRP A 54 -16.21 -1.31 -9.93
C TRP A 54 -17.58 -1.85 -9.51
N ARG A 55 -18.46 -2.21 -10.46
CA ARG A 55 -19.77 -2.81 -10.15
C ARG A 55 -19.65 -4.15 -9.42
N LEU A 56 -18.76 -5.04 -9.87
CA LEU A 56 -18.49 -6.32 -9.20
C LEU A 56 -18.00 -6.10 -7.76
N TYR A 57 -17.03 -5.21 -7.59
CA TYR A 57 -16.50 -4.84 -6.28
C TYR A 57 -17.60 -4.27 -5.37
N MET A 58 -18.40 -3.34 -5.88
CA MET A 58 -19.47 -2.68 -5.12
C MET A 58 -20.57 -3.66 -4.68
N ARG A 59 -21.03 -4.54 -5.58
CA ARG A 59 -22.02 -5.58 -5.22
C ARG A 59 -21.51 -6.50 -4.13
N TYR A 60 -20.25 -6.94 -4.25
CA TYR A 60 -19.61 -7.73 -3.21
C TYR A 60 -19.56 -6.98 -1.88
N VAL A 61 -19.12 -5.72 -1.87
CA VAL A 61 -19.05 -4.89 -0.65
C VAL A 61 -20.45 -4.67 -0.04
N GLY A 62 -21.48 -4.50 -0.88
CA GLY A 62 -22.87 -4.33 -0.47
C GLY A 62 -23.42 -5.48 0.37
N GLU A 63 -22.98 -6.71 0.11
CA GLU A 63 -23.38 -7.89 0.89
C GLU A 63 -22.37 -8.22 2.00
N ALA A 64 -21.08 -8.21 1.69
CA ALA A 64 -20.04 -8.68 2.59
C ALA A 64 -19.83 -7.76 3.79
N VAL A 65 -19.97 -6.44 3.65
CA VAL A 65 -19.77 -5.50 4.77
C VAL A 65 -20.88 -5.63 5.83
N PRO A 66 -22.18 -5.61 5.47
CA PRO A 66 -23.23 -5.86 6.45
C PRO A 66 -23.09 -7.18 7.19
N GLU A 67 -22.72 -8.26 6.49
CA GLU A 67 -22.52 -9.58 7.08
C GLU A 67 -21.32 -9.59 8.05
N ALA A 68 -20.14 -9.18 7.58
CA ALA A 68 -18.90 -9.24 8.36
C ALA A 68 -18.92 -8.35 9.60
N LEU A 69 -19.65 -7.24 9.54
CA LEU A 69 -19.83 -6.35 10.69
C LEU A 69 -21.06 -6.72 11.52
N SER A 70 -21.88 -7.68 11.08
CA SER A 70 -23.16 -8.01 11.71
C SER A 70 -24.02 -6.76 11.92
N LEU A 71 -24.22 -5.98 10.85
CA LEU A 71 -25.02 -4.76 10.92
C LEU A 71 -26.49 -5.09 11.24
N PRO A 72 -27.18 -4.26 12.04
CA PRO A 72 -28.63 -4.34 12.19
C PRO A 72 -29.35 -4.31 10.83
N ALA A 73 -30.50 -4.98 10.72
CA ALA A 73 -31.20 -5.17 9.45
C ALA A 73 -31.55 -3.84 8.74
N ASP A 74 -31.89 -2.79 9.48
CA ASP A 74 -32.14 -1.45 8.94
C ASP A 74 -30.86 -0.86 8.34
N LYS A 75 -29.72 -0.96 9.05
CA LYS A 75 -28.42 -0.47 8.58
C LYS A 75 -27.88 -1.25 7.40
N ALA A 76 -28.04 -2.58 7.39
CA ALA A 76 -27.69 -3.43 6.26
C ALA A 76 -28.48 -3.04 5.00
N THR A 77 -29.79 -2.76 5.16
CA THR A 77 -30.64 -2.32 4.05
C THR A 77 -30.24 -0.95 3.54
N GLN A 78 -29.98 0.01 4.42
CA GLN A 78 -29.46 1.34 4.05
C GLN A 78 -28.11 1.24 3.32
N PHE A 79 -27.24 0.31 3.75
CA PHE A 79 -25.93 0.12 3.12
C PHE A 79 -26.06 -0.42 1.69
N ARG A 80 -26.94 -1.42 1.46
CA ARG A 80 -27.23 -1.93 0.12
C ARG A 80 -27.83 -0.85 -0.78
N GLN A 81 -28.78 -0.06 -0.28
CA GLN A 81 -29.35 1.07 -1.04
C GLN A 81 -28.29 2.11 -1.42
N PHE A 82 -27.33 2.40 -0.54
CA PHE A 82 -26.20 3.26 -0.85
C PHE A 82 -25.34 2.69 -2.00
N VAL A 83 -25.07 1.38 -1.97
CA VAL A 83 -24.31 0.68 -3.01
C VAL A 83 -25.07 0.66 -4.34
N ASP A 84 -26.37 0.42 -4.34
CA ASP A 84 -27.21 0.45 -5.55
C ASP A 84 -27.17 1.82 -6.21
N GLY A 85 -27.25 2.90 -5.43
CA GLY A 85 -27.12 4.27 -5.94
C GLY A 85 -25.74 4.57 -6.54
N LEU A 86 -24.67 3.99 -5.99
CA LEU A 86 -23.33 4.09 -6.58
C LEU A 86 -23.22 3.34 -7.92
N ILE A 87 -23.87 2.17 -8.04
CA ILE A 87 -23.90 1.39 -9.27
C ILE A 87 -24.64 2.16 -10.37
N GLN A 88 -25.77 2.80 -10.04
CA GLN A 88 -26.51 3.65 -10.99
C GLN A 88 -25.64 4.80 -11.51
N LEU A 89 -24.86 5.45 -10.64
CA LEU A 89 -23.91 6.48 -11.06
C LEU A 89 -22.82 5.96 -12.01
N LEU A 90 -22.36 4.72 -11.83
CA LEU A 90 -21.38 4.11 -12.74
C LEU A 90 -21.98 3.85 -14.12
N ASP A 91 -23.26 3.46 -14.19
CA ASP A 91 -23.95 3.22 -15.46
C ASP A 91 -24.10 4.52 -16.29
N GLU A 92 -24.42 5.65 -15.63
CA GLU A 92 -24.46 6.98 -16.26
C GLU A 92 -23.07 7.42 -16.74
N ALA A 93 -22.03 7.18 -15.92
CA ALA A 93 -20.66 7.55 -16.26
C ALA A 93 -20.07 6.73 -17.42
N GLU A 94 -20.40 5.44 -17.50
CA GLU A 94 -19.87 4.54 -18.52
C GLU A 94 -20.23 5.00 -19.93
N GLN A 95 -21.49 5.39 -20.14
CA GLN A 95 -21.95 5.89 -21.44
C GLN A 95 -21.16 7.13 -21.88
N GLN A 96 -20.92 8.07 -20.95
CA GLN A 96 -20.21 9.29 -21.24
C GLN A 96 -18.71 9.05 -21.50
N VAL A 97 -18.06 8.16 -20.73
CA VAL A 97 -16.64 7.79 -20.96
C VAL A 97 -16.47 7.13 -22.32
N ARG A 98 -17.30 6.14 -22.66
CA ARG A 98 -17.20 5.42 -23.95
C ARG A 98 -17.28 6.38 -25.14
N GLY A 99 -18.29 7.26 -25.15
CA GLY A 99 -18.48 8.24 -26.23
C GLY A 99 -17.33 9.24 -26.34
N LYS A 100 -16.91 9.82 -25.21
CA LYS A 100 -15.81 10.80 -25.18
C LYS A 100 -14.46 10.18 -25.55
N LEU A 101 -14.17 8.97 -25.04
CA LEU A 101 -12.91 8.26 -25.28
C LEU A 101 -12.77 7.85 -26.76
N ALA A 102 -13.83 7.30 -27.35
CA ALA A 102 -13.83 6.93 -28.76
C ALA A 102 -13.54 8.13 -29.67
N LYS A 103 -14.17 9.28 -29.38
CA LYS A 103 -13.98 10.52 -30.13
C LYS A 103 -12.54 11.02 -30.04
N ILE A 104 -12.02 11.23 -28.82
CA ILE A 104 -10.70 11.82 -28.64
C ILE A 104 -9.59 10.89 -29.12
N CYS A 105 -9.71 9.58 -28.90
CA CYS A 105 -8.70 8.63 -29.35
C CYS A 105 -8.63 8.53 -30.88
N LYS A 106 -9.78 8.58 -31.57
CA LYS A 106 -9.81 8.67 -33.03
C LYS A 106 -9.12 9.94 -33.53
N ALA A 107 -9.42 11.10 -32.92
CA ALA A 107 -8.81 12.37 -33.31
C ALA A 107 -7.28 12.39 -33.10
N VAL A 108 -6.79 11.77 -32.03
CA VAL A 108 -5.34 11.65 -31.73
C VAL A 108 -4.62 10.75 -32.75
N GLU A 109 -5.25 9.64 -33.16
CA GLU A 109 -4.72 8.76 -34.22
C GLU A 109 -4.65 9.47 -35.56
N GLU A 110 -5.67 10.25 -35.91
CA GLU A 110 -5.76 11.00 -37.17
C GLU A 110 -4.95 12.31 -37.16
N GLY A 111 -4.36 12.69 -36.02
CA GLY A 111 -3.58 13.93 -35.89
C GLY A 111 -4.41 15.21 -35.98
N ARG A 112 -5.70 15.14 -35.66
CA ARG A 112 -6.66 16.25 -35.80
C ARG A 112 -6.98 16.99 -34.49
N VAL A 113 -6.24 16.71 -33.42
CA VAL A 113 -6.49 17.33 -32.11
C VAL A 113 -5.96 18.75 -32.04
N GLU A 114 -6.70 19.62 -31.36
CA GLU A 114 -6.25 20.95 -30.97
C GLU A 114 -5.55 20.87 -29.61
N VAL A 115 -4.37 21.47 -29.50
CA VAL A 115 -3.67 21.64 -28.22
C VAL A 115 -3.87 23.06 -27.73
N ILE A 116 -4.52 23.19 -26.58
CA ILE A 116 -4.71 24.47 -25.89
C ILE A 116 -3.79 24.50 -24.69
N GLU A 117 -2.72 25.27 -24.77
CA GLU A 117 -1.83 25.53 -23.64
C GLU A 117 -2.55 26.38 -22.60
N ARG A 118 -2.62 25.89 -21.36
CA ARG A 118 -3.22 26.63 -20.24
C ARG A 118 -2.16 27.26 -19.35
N SER A 119 -1.01 26.62 -19.23
CA SER A 119 0.19 27.14 -18.57
C SER A 119 1.42 26.39 -19.08
N GLU A 120 2.61 26.81 -18.66
CA GLU A 120 3.88 26.12 -18.95
C GLU A 120 3.90 24.63 -18.57
N ALA A 121 2.98 24.19 -17.70
CA ALA A 121 2.93 22.83 -17.17
C ALA A 121 1.68 22.04 -17.57
N VAL A 122 0.64 22.70 -18.11
CA VAL A 122 -0.70 22.11 -18.30
C VAL A 122 -1.23 22.43 -19.68
N SER A 123 -1.63 21.38 -20.40
CA SER A 123 -2.25 21.48 -21.73
C SER A 123 -3.57 20.73 -21.77
N HIS A 124 -4.49 21.24 -22.58
CA HIS A 124 -5.70 20.55 -22.96
C HIS A 124 -5.55 20.03 -24.39
N ILE A 125 -5.97 18.79 -24.62
CA ILE A 125 -5.99 18.15 -25.94
C ILE A 125 -7.44 17.92 -26.29
N CYS A 126 -7.94 18.59 -27.34
CA CYS A 126 -9.36 18.70 -27.63
C CYS A 126 -9.72 18.27 -29.05
N ASP A 127 -10.93 17.72 -29.22
CA ASP A 127 -11.60 17.52 -30.51
C ASP A 127 -13.12 17.64 -30.32
N GLY A 128 -13.74 18.53 -31.10
CA GLY A 128 -15.19 18.72 -31.17
C GLY A 128 -15.87 18.85 -29.80
N GLY A 129 -15.33 19.66 -28.89
CA GLY A 129 -15.89 19.91 -27.56
C GLY A 129 -15.56 18.85 -26.50
N VAL A 130 -14.80 17.80 -26.83
CA VAL A 130 -14.23 16.87 -25.85
C VAL A 130 -12.78 17.24 -25.61
N CYS A 131 -12.39 17.46 -24.36
CA CYS A 131 -11.02 17.79 -23.98
C CYS A 131 -10.47 16.81 -22.94
N ILE A 132 -9.21 16.43 -23.10
CA ILE A 132 -8.39 15.75 -22.10
C ILE A 132 -7.45 16.76 -21.46
N HIS A 133 -7.32 16.72 -20.14
CA HIS A 133 -6.38 17.56 -19.40
C HIS A 133 -5.14 16.75 -19.05
N THR A 134 -3.94 17.32 -19.23
CA THR A 134 -2.69 16.63 -18.91
C THR A 134 -1.63 17.60 -18.42
N GLN A 135 -0.65 17.06 -17.69
CA GLN A 135 0.56 17.79 -17.31
C GLN A 135 1.72 17.42 -18.23
N LEU A 136 2.53 18.40 -18.62
CA LEU A 136 3.70 18.23 -19.49
C LEU A 136 4.88 17.60 -18.75
N THR A 137 4.77 16.30 -18.46
CA THR A 137 5.76 15.52 -17.72
C THR A 137 6.16 14.24 -18.45
N ARG A 138 7.22 13.58 -17.98
CA ARG A 138 7.68 12.29 -18.54
C ARG A 138 6.69 11.14 -18.34
N ALA A 139 5.78 11.24 -17.38
CA ALA A 139 4.77 10.23 -17.09
C ALA A 139 3.39 10.93 -17.01
N PRO A 140 2.86 11.43 -18.14
CA PRO A 140 1.63 12.18 -18.14
C PRO A 140 0.46 11.28 -17.75
N VAL A 141 -0.47 11.86 -16.99
CA VAL A 141 -1.78 11.29 -16.71
C VAL A 141 -2.80 12.11 -17.48
N PHE A 142 -3.58 11.45 -18.31
CA PHE A 142 -4.58 12.09 -19.16
C PHE A 142 -5.94 12.01 -18.49
N LYS A 143 -6.42 13.14 -17.98
CA LYS A 143 -7.71 13.24 -17.29
C LYS A 143 -8.81 13.59 -18.30
N LEU A 144 -9.75 12.67 -18.49
CA LEU A 144 -10.97 12.87 -19.25
C LEU A 144 -12.10 13.35 -18.32
N PRO A 145 -12.53 14.61 -18.37
CA PRO A 145 -13.55 15.15 -17.47
C PRO A 145 -14.93 14.56 -17.75
N LEU A 146 -15.68 14.35 -16.68
CA LEU A 146 -17.08 13.96 -16.72
C LEU A 146 -17.97 15.10 -16.21
N HIS A 147 -19.16 15.25 -16.79
CA HIS A 147 -20.11 16.32 -16.47
C HIS A 147 -21.45 15.72 -16.06
N ASP A 148 -22.05 16.37 -15.06
CA ASP A 148 -23.42 16.14 -14.57
C ASP A 148 -23.73 14.71 -14.09
N ILE A 149 -22.71 13.95 -13.66
CA ILE A 149 -22.89 12.62 -13.05
C ILE A 149 -22.70 12.73 -11.54
N SER A 150 -23.82 12.84 -10.82
CA SER A 150 -23.81 13.04 -9.37
C SER A 150 -25.05 12.50 -8.68
N ALA A 151 -24.91 12.05 -7.43
CA ALA A 151 -26.03 11.64 -6.59
C ALA A 151 -25.86 12.16 -5.16
N LYS A 152 -26.98 12.23 -4.44
CA LYS A 152 -27.00 12.38 -2.98
C LYS A 152 -27.50 11.06 -2.39
N LEU A 153 -26.65 10.41 -1.61
CA LEU A 153 -26.93 9.11 -1.01
C LEU A 153 -26.69 9.18 0.51
N TYR A 154 -27.30 8.29 1.27
CA TYR A 154 -27.09 8.19 2.72
C TYR A 154 -26.18 7.00 3.04
N PHE A 155 -25.05 7.25 3.69
CA PHE A 155 -24.15 6.20 4.18
C PHE A 155 -24.47 5.88 5.65
N PRO A 156 -24.89 4.65 6.00
CA PRO A 156 -25.27 4.33 7.37
C PRO A 156 -24.05 4.24 8.30
N SER A 157 -24.29 4.46 9.61
CA SER A 157 -23.29 4.12 10.62
C SER A 157 -23.00 2.63 10.59
N ILE A 158 -21.72 2.29 10.58
CA ILE A 158 -21.27 0.91 10.68
C ILE A 158 -21.13 0.44 12.14
N GLY A 159 -21.47 1.27 13.13
CA GLY A 159 -21.40 0.93 14.56
C GLY A 159 -20.05 1.23 15.23
N LEU A 160 -19.32 2.25 14.77
CA LEU A 160 -18.16 2.79 15.49
C LEU A 160 -18.63 3.73 16.62
N GLY A 161 -17.95 3.69 17.76
CA GLY A 161 -18.18 4.64 18.85
C GLY A 161 -17.71 6.07 18.49
N PRO A 162 -18.22 7.13 19.15
CA PRO A 162 -17.83 8.51 18.85
C PRO A 162 -16.32 8.77 18.92
N GLU A 163 -15.64 8.21 19.91
CA GLU A 163 -14.18 8.33 20.06
C GLU A 163 -13.41 7.61 18.95
N GLU A 164 -13.89 6.43 18.51
CA GLU A 164 -13.29 5.70 17.39
C GLU A 164 -13.45 6.49 16.09
N VAL A 165 -14.66 7.01 15.85
CA VAL A 165 -14.95 7.85 14.69
C VAL A 165 -13.96 9.00 14.68
N GLU A 166 -13.91 9.81 15.74
CA GLU A 166 -13.02 10.97 15.87
C GLU A 166 -11.55 10.63 15.61
N ALA A 167 -11.04 9.55 16.22
CA ALA A 167 -9.66 9.10 16.02
C ALA A 167 -9.37 8.78 14.55
N PHE A 168 -10.27 8.08 13.87
CA PHE A 168 -10.11 7.80 12.44
C PHE A 168 -10.29 9.04 11.56
N GLN A 169 -11.16 9.98 11.94
CA GLN A 169 -11.34 11.27 11.24
C GLN A 169 -10.03 12.08 11.25
N LEU A 170 -9.34 12.12 12.39
CA LEU A 170 -8.07 12.82 12.53
C LEU A 170 -7.02 12.30 11.54
N GLY A 171 -6.88 10.99 11.42
CA GLY A 171 -5.93 10.40 10.47
C GLY A 171 -6.27 10.66 9.01
N TRP A 172 -7.56 10.58 8.63
CA TRP A 172 -7.99 10.99 7.28
C TRP A 172 -7.68 12.46 7.02
N ARG A 173 -7.95 13.33 8.01
CA ARG A 173 -7.69 14.76 7.90
C ARG A 173 -6.21 15.11 7.79
N ALA A 174 -5.36 14.33 8.46
CA ALA A 174 -3.91 14.43 8.37
C ALA A 174 -3.34 14.04 6.98
N SER A 175 -4.18 13.45 6.12
CA SER A 175 -3.81 12.76 4.87
C SER A 175 -4.58 13.31 3.65
N ASP A 176 -5.21 12.45 2.86
CA ASP A 176 -5.87 12.76 1.59
C ASP A 176 -7.18 13.55 1.73
N GLU A 177 -7.77 13.64 2.92
CA GLU A 177 -9.02 14.38 3.10
C GLU A 177 -8.82 15.89 2.91
N THR A 178 -9.67 16.46 2.07
CA THR A 178 -9.73 17.89 1.77
C THR A 178 -11.06 18.49 2.22
N VAL A 179 -11.34 19.73 1.79
CA VAL A 179 -12.48 20.51 2.27
C VAL A 179 -13.23 21.14 1.10
N GLU A 180 -14.55 20.91 1.04
CA GLU A 180 -15.47 21.65 0.16
C GLU A 180 -16.38 22.51 1.03
N LYS A 181 -16.31 23.84 0.91
CA LYS A 181 -17.23 24.75 1.63
C LYS A 181 -17.38 24.38 3.13
N LYS A 182 -16.26 24.17 3.81
CA LYS A 182 -16.14 23.72 5.22
C LYS A 182 -16.55 22.27 5.52
N ARG A 183 -16.90 21.47 4.51
CA ARG A 183 -17.27 20.05 4.69
C ARG A 183 -16.13 19.12 4.30
N PRO A 184 -15.92 18.00 5.03
CA PRO A 184 -14.93 16.99 4.66
C PRO A 184 -15.20 16.41 3.27
N MET A 185 -14.14 16.21 2.50
CA MET A 185 -14.22 15.76 1.13
C MET A 185 -13.09 14.77 0.79
N MET A 186 -13.44 13.71 0.08
CA MET A 186 -12.50 12.71 -0.44
C MET A 186 -12.52 12.69 -1.97
N ILE A 187 -11.34 12.65 -2.58
CA ILE A 187 -11.17 12.40 -4.01
C ILE A 187 -10.28 11.17 -4.14
N THR A 188 -10.79 10.12 -4.79
CA THR A 188 -10.03 8.87 -4.90
C THR A 188 -10.32 8.12 -6.19
N THR A 189 -9.32 7.35 -6.63
CA THR A 189 -9.45 6.33 -7.69
C THR A 189 -9.59 4.91 -7.14
N GLN A 190 -9.65 4.77 -5.82
CA GLN A 190 -9.64 3.50 -5.10
C GLN A 190 -11.01 3.25 -4.47
N PRO A 191 -11.77 2.23 -4.91
CA PRO A 191 -13.11 2.01 -4.39
C PRO A 191 -13.09 1.66 -2.90
N TRP A 192 -12.11 0.88 -2.41
CA TRP A 192 -11.96 0.58 -0.99
C TRP A 192 -11.76 1.84 -0.13
N GLN A 193 -11.04 2.85 -0.64
CA GLN A 193 -10.74 4.08 0.10
C GLN A 193 -12.00 4.93 0.31
N LEU A 194 -12.92 4.92 -0.67
CA LEU A 194 -14.23 5.57 -0.55
C LEU A 194 -15.00 5.00 0.65
N PHE A 195 -15.18 3.68 0.71
CA PHE A 195 -15.93 3.03 1.80
C PHE A 195 -15.23 3.19 3.15
N ALA A 196 -13.90 3.05 3.20
CA ALA A 196 -13.14 3.23 4.43
C ALA A 196 -13.26 4.67 4.97
N TRP A 197 -13.24 5.68 4.10
CA TRP A 197 -13.46 7.07 4.50
C TRP A 197 -14.89 7.32 4.97
N LEU A 198 -15.88 6.84 4.22
CA LEU A 198 -17.31 7.01 4.53
C LEU A 198 -17.74 6.34 5.83
N ALA A 199 -17.10 5.24 6.22
CA ALA A 199 -17.30 4.61 7.52
C ALA A 199 -17.02 5.55 8.70
N THR A 200 -16.24 6.62 8.49
CA THR A 200 -15.95 7.65 9.47
C THR A 200 -16.78 8.92 9.27
N ARG A 201 -17.70 8.93 8.30
CA ARG A 201 -18.58 10.04 7.91
C ARG A 201 -20.02 9.55 7.63
N PRO A 202 -20.67 8.78 8.53
CA PRO A 202 -22.05 8.36 8.30
C PRO A 202 -22.98 9.56 8.18
N GLY A 203 -23.98 9.47 7.31
CA GLY A 203 -24.90 10.57 6.99
C GLY A 203 -25.08 10.77 5.48
N GLU A 204 -25.69 11.90 5.11
CA GLU A 204 -25.82 12.31 3.72
C GLU A 204 -24.44 12.59 3.09
N VAL A 205 -24.24 12.05 1.89
CA VAL A 205 -23.04 12.23 1.09
C VAL A 205 -23.44 12.67 -0.31
N ARG A 206 -22.77 13.71 -0.81
CA ARG A 206 -22.85 14.09 -2.23
C ARG A 206 -21.70 13.44 -2.99
N LEU A 207 -22.03 12.60 -3.97
CA LEU A 207 -21.07 11.86 -4.79
C LEU A 207 -21.05 12.39 -6.22
N HIS A 208 -19.86 12.47 -6.81
CA HIS A 208 -19.65 12.86 -8.21
C HIS A 208 -18.61 11.95 -8.86
N LEU A 209 -18.92 11.39 -10.02
CA LEU A 209 -17.91 10.78 -10.89
C LEU A 209 -17.37 11.88 -11.79
N CYS A 210 -16.21 12.44 -11.43
CA CYS A 210 -15.73 13.71 -11.99
C CYS A 210 -14.78 13.54 -13.17
N SER A 211 -14.14 12.37 -13.31
CA SER A 211 -13.26 12.08 -14.44
C SER A 211 -12.90 10.61 -14.56
N SER A 212 -12.48 10.22 -15.76
CA SER A 212 -11.70 9.01 -16.00
C SER A 212 -10.25 9.39 -16.29
N GLN A 213 -9.29 8.61 -15.81
CA GLN A 213 -7.86 8.86 -16.03
C GLN A 213 -7.29 7.77 -16.94
N ILE A 214 -6.69 8.18 -18.06
CA ILE A 214 -5.94 7.30 -18.96
C ILE A 214 -4.49 7.30 -18.48
N THR A 215 -4.07 6.17 -17.92
CA THR A 215 -2.75 6.00 -17.30
C THR A 215 -1.94 4.96 -18.03
N THR A 216 -0.70 4.75 -17.57
CA THR A 216 0.14 3.69 -18.10
C THR A 216 -0.34 2.27 -17.81
N HIS A 217 -1.27 2.13 -16.85
CA HIS A 217 -1.82 0.85 -16.42
C HIS A 217 -3.22 0.59 -17.00
N GLY A 218 -3.79 1.54 -17.74
CA GLY A 218 -5.17 1.52 -18.23
C GLY A 218 -5.99 2.70 -17.73
N LEU A 219 -7.30 2.65 -17.99
CA LEU A 219 -8.29 3.58 -17.45
C LEU A 219 -8.51 3.34 -15.95
N SER A 220 -8.79 4.41 -15.22
CA SER A 220 -9.26 4.37 -13.84
C SER A 220 -10.30 5.47 -13.61
N LEU A 221 -11.23 5.24 -12.69
CA LEU A 221 -12.31 6.19 -12.39
C LEU A 221 -11.93 7.03 -11.18
N THR A 222 -12.25 8.33 -11.20
CA THR A 222 -12.10 9.21 -10.05
C THR A 222 -13.47 9.58 -9.50
N ILE A 223 -13.73 9.21 -8.24
CA ILE A 223 -14.91 9.60 -7.51
C ILE A 223 -14.58 10.69 -6.50
N TYR A 224 -15.54 11.58 -6.32
CA TYR A 224 -15.51 12.70 -5.40
C TYR A 224 -16.67 12.55 -4.43
N ALA A 225 -16.41 12.61 -3.14
CA ALA A 225 -17.42 12.43 -2.09
C ALA A 225 -17.35 13.58 -1.08
N VAL A 226 -18.48 14.18 -0.75
CA VAL A 226 -18.59 15.25 0.25
C VAL A 226 -19.55 14.82 1.33
N ALA A 227 -19.06 14.73 2.56
CA ALA A 227 -19.87 14.38 3.73
C ALA A 227 -20.71 15.59 4.14
N LYS A 228 -22.02 15.55 3.85
CA LYS A 228 -22.89 16.71 3.96
C LYS A 228 -23.28 17.00 5.42
N ASP A 229 -23.38 15.98 6.26
CA ASP A 229 -23.73 16.12 7.67
C ASP A 229 -22.52 16.42 8.58
N TRP A 230 -21.32 16.51 8.00
CA TRP A 230 -20.09 16.75 8.75
C TRP A 230 -19.50 18.12 8.42
N THR A 231 -18.96 18.77 9.45
CA THR A 231 -18.18 20.00 9.32
C THR A 231 -16.73 19.71 9.66
N GLN A 232 -15.80 20.23 8.87
CA GLN A 232 -14.38 20.05 9.11
C GLN A 232 -13.97 20.78 10.39
N LYS A 233 -13.41 20.02 11.35
CA LYS A 233 -13.01 20.52 12.67
C LYS A 233 -11.57 21.04 12.69
N TRP A 234 -10.67 20.47 11.90
CA TRP A 234 -9.23 20.70 12.00
C TRP A 234 -8.60 21.15 10.68
N SER A 235 -7.56 21.99 10.76
CA SER A 235 -6.59 22.12 9.67
C SER A 235 -5.84 20.80 9.47
N LYS A 236 -5.12 20.67 8.34
CA LYS A 236 -4.35 19.46 8.06
C LYS A 236 -3.20 19.34 9.06
N GLU A 237 -2.53 20.45 9.34
CA GLU A 237 -1.42 20.56 10.27
C GLU A 237 -1.82 20.24 11.71
N GLU A 238 -2.99 20.73 12.17
CA GLU A 238 -3.52 20.39 13.49
C GLU A 238 -3.85 18.90 13.60
N ALA A 239 -4.50 18.32 12.59
CA ALA A 239 -4.82 16.89 12.57
C ALA A 239 -3.54 16.04 12.58
N GLN A 240 -2.51 16.43 11.84
CA GLN A 240 -1.19 15.79 11.88
C GLN A 240 -0.57 15.84 13.28
N ARG A 241 -0.61 17.01 13.95
CA ARG A 241 -0.09 17.16 15.32
C ARG A 241 -0.84 16.26 16.31
N MET A 242 -2.17 16.31 16.28
CA MET A 242 -3.03 15.52 17.17
C MET A 242 -2.87 14.01 16.93
N ALA A 243 -2.74 13.58 15.68
CA ALA A 243 -2.47 12.18 15.36
C ALA A 243 -1.12 11.69 15.94
N LEU A 244 -0.09 12.54 15.95
CA LEU A 244 1.20 12.21 16.57
C LEU A 244 1.12 12.21 18.11
N GLU A 245 0.35 13.11 18.71
CA GLU A 245 0.08 13.11 20.14
C GLU A 245 -0.68 11.85 20.58
N ALA A 246 -1.72 11.46 19.85
CA ALA A 246 -2.46 10.21 20.05
C ALA A 246 -1.52 8.99 19.98
N LEU A 247 -0.61 8.98 19.00
CA LEU A 247 0.39 7.92 18.85
C LEU A 247 1.35 7.85 20.06
N ARG A 248 1.77 8.99 20.63
CA ARG A 248 2.57 9.01 21.88
C ARG A 248 1.79 8.44 23.06
N GLY A 249 0.48 8.70 23.09
CA GLY A 249 -0.46 8.13 24.07
C GLY A 249 -0.80 6.65 23.84
N GLY A 250 -0.30 6.04 22.77
CA GLY A 250 -0.56 4.63 22.44
C GLY A 250 -1.85 4.37 21.65
N ASP A 251 -2.49 5.40 21.11
CA ASP A 251 -3.60 5.26 20.18
C ASP A 251 -3.09 5.27 18.72
N TYR A 252 -3.19 4.12 18.06
CA TYR A 252 -2.70 3.91 16.70
C TYR A 252 -3.78 4.12 15.64
N ARG A 253 -5.04 4.40 16.03
CA ARG A 253 -6.16 4.57 15.08
C ARG A 253 -5.98 5.77 14.13
N PRO A 254 -5.54 6.96 14.58
CA PRO A 254 -5.26 8.07 13.65
C PRO A 254 -4.11 7.76 12.70
N LEU A 255 -3.10 7.02 13.16
CA LEU A 255 -1.98 6.64 12.32
C LEU A 255 -2.41 5.65 11.21
N LEU A 256 -3.35 4.76 11.50
CA LEU A 256 -3.89 3.84 10.49
C LEU A 256 -4.50 4.63 9.33
N THR A 257 -5.47 5.50 9.57
CA THR A 257 -6.17 6.19 8.46
C THR A 257 -5.27 7.22 7.77
N TRP A 258 -4.28 7.77 8.48
CA TRP A 258 -3.23 8.55 7.85
C TRP A 258 -2.39 7.70 6.88
N TYR A 259 -1.97 6.51 7.31
CA TYR A 259 -1.28 5.57 6.43
C TYR A 259 -2.15 5.12 5.26
N LEU A 260 -3.46 4.92 5.47
CA LEU A 260 -4.37 4.53 4.40
C LEU A 260 -4.47 5.56 3.27
N GLY A 261 -4.33 6.87 3.54
CA GLY A 261 -4.24 7.87 2.47
C GLY A 261 -2.81 8.08 1.95
N ASP A 262 -1.87 8.52 2.81
CA ASP A 262 -0.55 9.01 2.40
C ASP A 262 0.55 7.93 2.45
N GLY A 263 0.22 6.74 2.95
CA GLY A 263 1.16 5.63 3.09
C GLY A 263 1.65 5.07 1.76
N VAL A 264 2.93 4.70 1.71
CA VAL A 264 3.58 4.07 0.58
C VAL A 264 3.89 2.62 0.92
N VAL A 265 3.43 1.70 0.07
CA VAL A 265 3.74 0.27 0.15
C VAL A 265 4.98 -0.01 -0.71
N ASP A 266 6.09 -0.41 -0.07
CA ASP A 266 7.24 -0.98 -0.78
C ASP A 266 7.30 -2.49 -0.52
N GLY A 267 6.63 -3.24 -1.41
CA GLY A 267 6.58 -4.70 -1.35
C GLY A 267 7.93 -5.39 -1.48
N ARG A 268 8.96 -4.72 -2.03
CA ARG A 268 10.29 -5.30 -2.21
C ARG A 268 11.16 -5.18 -0.96
N ARG A 269 10.89 -4.19 -0.11
CA ARG A 269 11.76 -3.84 1.03
C ARG A 269 11.13 -4.10 2.40
N GLU A 270 9.85 -4.50 2.44
CA GLU A 270 9.11 -4.74 3.68
C GLU A 270 9.21 -3.53 4.64
N LYS A 271 8.98 -2.35 4.08
CA LYS A 271 9.00 -1.08 4.80
C LYS A 271 7.64 -0.38 4.67
N ILE A 272 7.21 0.21 5.78
CA ILE A 272 6.15 1.22 5.76
C ILE A 272 6.79 2.57 5.44
N GLY A 273 6.33 3.20 4.37
CA GLY A 273 6.63 4.58 4.05
C GLY A 273 5.44 5.50 4.38
N LEU A 274 5.69 6.70 4.88
CA LEU A 274 4.71 7.80 4.87
C LEU A 274 5.26 8.92 3.99
N SER A 275 4.44 9.47 3.08
CA SER A 275 4.83 10.62 2.24
C SER A 275 5.28 11.81 3.10
N THR A 276 6.30 12.59 2.68
CA THR A 276 6.74 13.81 3.40
C THR A 276 5.88 15.05 3.13
N ALA A 277 4.63 14.87 2.70
CA ALA A 277 3.62 15.89 2.97
C ALA A 277 3.42 16.13 4.48
N VAL A 278 4.05 15.30 5.33
CA VAL A 278 4.24 15.58 6.74
C VAL A 278 5.49 16.43 6.98
N ASN A 279 5.35 17.46 7.80
CA ASN A 279 6.49 18.22 8.29
C ASN A 279 7.50 17.27 8.96
N ILE A 280 8.68 17.17 8.36
CA ILE A 280 9.74 16.26 8.79
C ILE A 280 10.17 16.53 10.24
N GLU A 281 10.08 17.78 10.69
CA GLU A 281 10.39 18.20 12.06
C GLU A 281 9.39 17.62 13.07
N MET A 282 8.12 17.47 12.69
CA MET A 282 7.07 16.92 13.58
C MET A 282 7.25 15.42 13.84
N ILE A 283 7.80 14.67 12.88
CA ILE A 283 7.99 13.21 12.99
C ILE A 283 9.41 12.84 13.45
N ASN A 284 10.35 13.78 13.43
CA ASN A 284 11.74 13.51 13.81
C ASN A 284 11.80 12.98 15.26
N GLY A 285 12.47 11.83 15.46
CA GLY A 285 12.57 11.16 16.76
C GLY A 285 11.38 10.29 17.19
N LEU A 286 10.20 10.39 16.57
CA LEU A 286 9.00 9.68 17.02
C LEU A 286 8.83 8.28 16.42
N LEU A 287 8.99 8.21 15.09
CA LEU A 287 8.82 6.98 14.32
C LEU A 287 10.17 6.34 13.95
N GLY A 288 11.25 7.11 14.02
CA GLY A 288 12.63 6.71 13.75
C GLY A 288 12.81 5.97 12.42
N GLY A 289 13.28 6.68 11.39
CA GLY A 289 13.44 6.14 10.04
C GLY A 289 14.59 6.77 9.28
N SER A 290 14.83 6.28 8.07
CA SER A 290 15.69 6.99 7.10
C SER A 290 14.85 8.01 6.36
N TYR A 291 15.33 9.26 6.32
CA TYR A 291 14.62 10.38 5.73
C TYR A 291 15.13 10.66 4.32
N ASN A 292 14.20 10.96 3.41
CA ASN A 292 14.50 11.66 2.17
C ASN A 292 13.41 12.72 1.95
N TYR A 293 13.62 13.72 1.09
CA TYR A 293 12.71 14.84 0.83
C TYR A 293 11.30 14.46 0.30
N ARG A 294 10.97 13.16 0.21
CA ARG A 294 9.70 12.62 -0.32
C ARG A 294 8.96 11.65 0.60
N LYS A 295 9.65 10.98 1.54
CA LYS A 295 9.03 9.98 2.42
C LYS A 295 9.86 9.67 3.65
N ILE A 296 9.17 9.25 4.70
CA ILE A 296 9.73 8.66 5.91
C ILE A 296 9.65 7.15 5.76
N GLU A 297 10.79 6.47 5.69
CA GLU A 297 10.84 5.01 5.62
C GLU A 297 11.19 4.42 6.99
N LEU A 298 10.32 3.56 7.51
CA LEU A 298 10.59 2.78 8.71
C LEU A 298 11.56 1.63 8.42
N SER A 299 12.40 1.30 9.40
CA SER A 299 13.16 0.04 9.33
C SER A 299 12.19 -1.15 9.38
N ARG A 300 12.58 -2.28 8.77
CA ARG A 300 11.75 -3.50 8.74
C ARG A 300 11.27 -3.91 10.13
N ARG A 301 12.14 -3.88 11.14
CA ARG A 301 11.78 -4.20 12.54
C ARG A 301 10.68 -3.26 13.07
N ARG A 302 10.86 -1.95 12.90
CA ARG A 302 9.88 -0.94 13.36
C ARG A 302 8.58 -1.02 12.58
N ALA A 303 8.63 -1.25 11.27
CA ALA A 303 7.47 -1.43 10.42
C ALA A 303 6.62 -2.62 10.90
N LYS A 304 7.25 -3.75 11.25
CA LYS A 304 6.56 -4.92 11.82
C LYS A 304 5.96 -4.64 13.19
N GLU A 305 6.72 -4.04 14.10
CA GLU A 305 6.24 -3.68 15.43
C GLU A 305 5.03 -2.74 15.33
N LEU A 306 5.11 -1.73 14.48
CA LEU A 306 4.03 -0.77 14.24
C LEU A 306 2.81 -1.44 13.59
N ALA A 307 3.01 -2.27 12.56
CA ALA A 307 1.93 -3.01 11.92
C ALA A 307 1.20 -3.92 12.92
N LYS A 308 1.94 -4.57 13.82
CA LYS A 308 1.34 -5.37 14.90
C LYS A 308 0.45 -4.51 15.79
N LYS A 309 0.95 -3.37 16.26
CA LYS A 309 0.17 -2.47 17.14
C LYS A 309 -1.09 -1.94 16.45
N ILE A 310 -0.96 -1.47 15.20
CA ILE A 310 -2.08 -1.00 14.38
C ILE A 310 -3.12 -2.11 14.21
N THR A 311 -2.70 -3.29 13.73
CA THR A 311 -3.64 -4.37 13.42
C THR A 311 -4.36 -4.91 14.65
N THR A 312 -3.78 -4.78 15.84
CA THR A 312 -4.42 -5.15 17.11
C THR A 312 -5.36 -4.10 17.70
N SER A 313 -5.30 -2.84 17.26
CA SER A 313 -5.98 -1.71 17.94
C SER A 313 -7.20 -1.14 17.20
N VAL A 314 -7.59 -1.73 16.06
CA VAL A 314 -8.52 -1.08 15.11
C VAL A 314 -9.89 -1.77 15.03
N GLY A 315 -10.09 -2.84 15.79
CA GLY A 315 -11.38 -3.48 16.05
C GLY A 315 -12.26 -3.62 14.81
N ARG A 316 -13.47 -3.09 14.89
CA ARG A 316 -14.50 -3.15 13.85
C ARG A 316 -14.08 -2.49 12.53
N TYR A 317 -13.27 -1.45 12.60
CA TYR A 317 -12.71 -0.81 11.41
C TYR A 317 -11.67 -1.70 10.70
N GLY A 318 -10.93 -2.51 11.45
CA GLY A 318 -10.05 -3.55 10.87
C GLY A 318 -10.83 -4.61 10.09
N VAL A 319 -11.97 -5.06 10.62
CA VAL A 319 -12.86 -6.01 9.93
C VAL A 319 -13.39 -5.41 8.63
N LEU A 320 -13.79 -4.13 8.64
CA LEU A 320 -14.16 -3.42 7.41
C LEU A 320 -13.02 -3.45 6.38
N LEU A 321 -11.79 -3.11 6.77
CA LEU A 321 -10.65 -3.07 5.84
C LEU A 321 -10.28 -4.44 5.26
N GLU A 322 -10.48 -5.51 6.03
CA GLU A 322 -10.32 -6.89 5.57
C GLU A 322 -11.30 -7.18 4.43
N VAL A 323 -12.58 -6.89 4.64
CA VAL A 323 -13.65 -7.11 3.65
C VAL A 323 -13.43 -6.24 2.42
N LEU A 324 -12.93 -5.02 2.57
CA LEU A 324 -12.68 -4.10 1.47
C LEU A 324 -11.43 -4.45 0.64
N TYR A 325 -10.67 -5.49 0.97
CA TYR A 325 -9.42 -5.85 0.26
C TYR A 325 -8.52 -4.62 0.01
N SER A 326 -8.32 -3.79 1.05
CA SER A 326 -7.43 -2.64 0.95
C SER A 326 -5.99 -3.11 0.81
N HIS A 327 -5.31 -2.76 -0.29
CA HIS A 327 -3.91 -3.15 -0.48
C HIS A 327 -2.97 -2.72 0.66
N LYS A 328 -3.27 -1.59 1.29
CA LYS A 328 -2.50 -1.09 2.43
C LYS A 328 -2.75 -1.91 3.69
N TRP A 329 -4.00 -2.30 3.93
CA TRP A 329 -4.34 -3.20 5.03
C TRP A 329 -3.73 -4.58 4.84
N VAL A 330 -3.89 -5.17 3.65
CA VAL A 330 -3.27 -6.45 3.27
C VAL A 330 -1.76 -6.40 3.47
N TYR A 331 -1.12 -5.29 3.11
CA TYR A 331 0.31 -5.11 3.36
C TYR A 331 0.67 -5.07 4.84
N LEU A 332 -0.09 -4.36 5.68
CA LEU A 332 0.14 -4.35 7.13
C LEU A 332 0.02 -5.75 7.73
N LYS A 333 -1.02 -6.50 7.34
CA LYS A 333 -1.22 -7.90 7.75
C LYS A 333 -0.06 -8.78 7.28
N ALA A 334 0.34 -8.65 6.02
CA ALA A 334 1.49 -9.36 5.48
C ALA A 334 2.76 -9.05 6.28
N LEU A 335 3.02 -7.81 6.70
CA LEU A 335 4.19 -7.48 7.53
C LEU A 335 4.18 -8.19 8.89
N VAL A 336 3.00 -8.34 9.51
CA VAL A 336 2.81 -9.03 10.80
C VAL A 336 3.06 -10.53 10.63
N ASP A 337 2.44 -11.14 9.62
CA ASP A 337 2.50 -12.58 9.35
C ASP A 337 3.81 -13.00 8.68
N TYR A 338 4.53 -12.04 8.09
CA TYR A 338 5.72 -12.31 7.33
C TYR A 338 6.81 -12.90 8.23
N ARG A 339 7.00 -14.20 8.01
CA ARG A 339 8.13 -14.96 8.51
C ARG A 339 9.27 -14.75 7.52
N PRO A 340 10.45 -14.32 7.95
CA PRO A 340 11.58 -14.22 7.05
C PRO A 340 11.79 -15.56 6.33
N SER A 341 11.86 -15.53 5.00
CA SER A 341 12.57 -16.58 4.27
C SER A 341 13.96 -16.67 4.89
N PHE A 342 14.30 -17.85 5.36
CA PHE A 342 15.58 -18.08 5.98
C PHE A 342 16.67 -17.95 4.91
N ASP A 343 17.40 -16.84 4.92
CA ASP A 343 18.60 -16.70 4.09
C ASP A 343 19.54 -17.84 4.50
N PRO A 344 20.01 -18.70 3.57
CA PRO A 344 20.93 -19.79 3.90
C PRO A 344 22.22 -19.28 4.57
N ALA A 345 22.54 -17.98 4.46
CA ALA A 345 23.60 -17.35 5.24
C ALA A 345 23.28 -17.18 6.73
N TYR A 346 22.08 -17.48 7.20
CA TYR A 346 21.73 -17.53 8.62
C TYR A 346 21.26 -18.94 9.00
N VAL A 347 21.50 -19.35 10.24
CA VAL A 347 21.19 -20.67 10.83
C VAL A 347 20.69 -20.49 12.27
N VAL A 348 19.72 -21.30 12.71
CA VAL A 348 19.22 -21.26 14.09
C VAL A 348 19.81 -22.47 14.80
N ILE A 349 20.57 -22.22 15.86
CA ILE A 349 21.23 -23.26 16.65
C ILE A 349 20.82 -23.05 18.10
N LYS A 350 20.12 -24.04 18.69
CA LYS A 350 19.58 -23.96 20.06
C LYS A 350 18.85 -22.64 20.36
N GLY A 351 18.00 -22.20 19.42
CA GLY A 351 17.22 -20.95 19.54
C GLY A 351 18.00 -19.65 19.27
N VAL A 352 19.31 -19.72 19.01
CA VAL A 352 20.14 -18.57 18.65
C VAL A 352 20.29 -18.48 17.13
N VAL A 353 19.79 -17.40 16.54
CA VAL A 353 20.07 -17.06 15.13
C VAL A 353 21.55 -16.70 14.99
N MET A 354 22.27 -17.32 14.06
CA MET A 354 23.68 -17.09 13.76
C MET A 354 23.87 -16.93 12.25
N ARG A 355 24.89 -16.19 11.81
CA ARG A 355 25.24 -16.02 10.40
C ARG A 355 26.34 -17.01 10.00
N LEU A 356 26.17 -17.75 8.93
CA LEU A 356 27.24 -18.49 8.27
C LEU A 356 28.24 -17.53 7.62
N HIS A 357 29.50 -17.65 8.01
CA HIS A 357 30.62 -16.86 7.51
C HIS A 357 31.73 -17.77 6.97
N LEU A 358 31.85 -17.82 5.64
CA LEU A 358 32.91 -18.56 4.96
C LEU A 358 34.18 -17.70 4.84
N SER A 359 35.19 -18.03 5.63
CA SER A 359 36.54 -17.46 5.51
C SER A 359 37.31 -18.13 4.35
N ALA A 360 38.57 -17.78 4.15
CA ALA A 360 39.38 -18.37 3.07
C ALA A 360 39.57 -19.90 3.21
N LYS A 361 39.53 -20.43 4.44
CA LYS A 361 39.89 -21.83 4.73
C LYS A 361 38.82 -22.62 5.50
N THR A 362 37.80 -21.98 6.07
CA THR A 362 36.83 -22.64 6.97
C THR A 362 35.50 -21.90 7.05
N LEU A 363 34.50 -22.53 7.66
CA LEU A 363 33.16 -21.98 7.89
C LEU A 363 32.93 -21.75 9.39
N HIS A 364 32.29 -20.63 9.74
CA HIS A 364 31.84 -20.35 11.09
C HIS A 364 30.36 -20.01 11.09
N ALA A 365 29.64 -20.34 12.17
CA ALA A 365 28.41 -19.66 12.50
C ALA A 365 28.76 -18.54 13.50
N VAL A 366 28.39 -17.29 13.22
CA VAL A 366 28.81 -16.12 14.01
C VAL A 366 27.63 -15.19 14.31
N ARG A 367 27.64 -14.58 15.48
CA ARG A 367 26.74 -13.48 15.85
C ARG A 367 27.50 -12.41 16.62
N TYR A 368 27.21 -11.17 16.28
CA TYR A 368 27.77 -9.98 16.91
C TYR A 368 26.73 -9.40 17.87
N PHE A 369 27.17 -9.04 19.07
CA PHE A 369 26.36 -8.41 20.11
C PHE A 369 27.01 -7.09 20.53
N ALA A 370 26.20 -6.04 20.71
CA ALA A 370 26.68 -4.76 21.23
C ALA A 370 26.91 -4.84 22.74
N GLU A 371 26.09 -5.62 23.44
CA GLU A 371 26.09 -5.76 24.89
C GLU A 371 26.66 -7.11 25.33
N ARG A 372 27.44 -7.08 26.41
CA ARG A 372 28.13 -8.28 26.93
C ARG A 372 27.16 -9.32 27.49
N GLU A 373 26.13 -8.87 28.20
CA GLU A 373 25.16 -9.73 28.85
C GLU A 373 24.37 -10.58 27.84
N GLU A 374 23.92 -9.96 26.74
CA GLU A 374 23.26 -10.67 25.64
C GLU A 374 24.19 -11.71 24.99
N ALA A 375 25.48 -11.35 24.82
CA ALA A 375 26.48 -12.24 24.26
C ALA A 375 26.74 -13.45 25.17
N GLU A 376 26.81 -13.25 26.49
CA GLU A 376 27.00 -14.31 27.48
C GLU A 376 25.77 -15.24 27.55
N LYS A 377 24.56 -14.69 27.45
CA LYS A 377 23.32 -15.48 27.34
C LYS A 377 23.32 -16.37 26.10
N ALA A 378 23.69 -15.82 24.94
CA ALA A 378 23.81 -16.58 23.70
C ALA A 378 24.93 -17.63 23.76
N LEU A 379 26.09 -17.29 24.34
CA LEU A 379 27.19 -18.22 24.54
C LEU A 379 26.77 -19.41 25.42
N ASN A 380 26.09 -19.15 26.52
CA ASN A 380 25.64 -20.20 27.44
C ASN A 380 24.61 -21.14 26.79
N ALA A 381 23.68 -20.61 25.99
CA ALA A 381 22.76 -21.42 25.21
C ALA A 381 23.48 -22.34 24.20
N LEU A 382 24.59 -21.85 23.63
CA LEU A 382 25.33 -22.54 22.57
C LEU A 382 26.48 -23.44 23.08
N LYS A 383 26.82 -23.40 24.36
CA LYS A 383 27.81 -24.32 24.96
C LYS A 383 27.39 -25.80 24.76
N PRO A 384 28.36 -26.73 24.65
CA PRO A 384 29.81 -26.51 24.66
C PRO A 384 30.40 -26.06 23.30
N HIS A 385 29.56 -25.81 22.29
CA HIS A 385 29.99 -25.68 20.89
C HIS A 385 30.45 -24.27 20.49
N ALA A 386 30.11 -23.24 21.28
CA ALA A 386 30.43 -21.85 20.97
C ALA A 386 31.58 -21.29 21.81
N LYS A 387 32.26 -20.32 21.23
CA LYS A 387 33.29 -19.47 21.86
C LYS A 387 32.88 -18.01 21.71
N MET A 388 33.43 -17.16 22.57
CA MET A 388 33.24 -15.71 22.51
C MET A 388 34.58 -14.99 22.52
N TYR A 389 34.69 -13.93 21.73
CA TYR A 389 35.82 -12.99 21.77
C TYR A 389 35.31 -11.56 21.56
N VAL A 390 36.16 -10.58 21.84
CA VAL A 390 35.85 -9.16 21.64
C VAL A 390 36.50 -8.68 20.34
N ASP A 391 35.71 -8.10 19.44
CA ASP A 391 36.16 -7.47 18.20
C ASP A 391 35.80 -5.99 18.20
N ARG A 392 36.78 -5.13 18.49
CA ARG A 392 36.61 -3.68 18.67
C ARG A 392 35.53 -3.37 19.71
N ARG A 393 34.32 -3.02 19.25
CA ARG A 393 33.16 -2.66 20.08
C ARG A 393 32.09 -3.76 20.19
N TRP A 394 32.37 -4.95 19.65
CA TRP A 394 31.40 -6.04 19.56
C TRP A 394 31.86 -7.26 20.34
N TYR A 395 30.91 -7.91 21.00
CA TYR A 395 31.08 -9.24 21.57
C TYR A 395 30.65 -10.27 20.53
N VAL A 396 31.61 -11.06 20.04
CA VAL A 396 31.40 -11.98 18.93
C VAL A 396 31.31 -13.39 19.47
N VAL A 397 30.11 -13.98 19.38
CA VAL A 397 29.87 -15.40 19.69
C VAL A 397 29.92 -16.18 18.40
N TYR A 398 30.76 -17.22 18.35
CA TYR A 398 30.93 -18.03 17.15
C TYR A 398 31.06 -19.51 17.46
N ILE A 399 30.60 -20.35 16.52
CA ILE A 399 30.77 -21.79 16.49
C ILE A 399 31.78 -22.09 15.37
N PRO A 400 32.96 -22.64 15.69
CA PRO A 400 33.93 -23.04 14.68
C PRO A 400 33.43 -24.25 13.88
N TRP A 401 33.92 -24.43 12.64
CA TRP A 401 33.54 -25.55 11.78
C TRP A 401 33.58 -26.92 12.46
N ARG A 402 34.58 -27.18 13.30
CA ARG A 402 34.71 -28.44 14.04
C ARG A 402 33.46 -28.78 14.83
N GLU A 403 32.92 -27.80 15.55
CA GLU A 403 31.72 -27.96 16.38
C GLU A 403 30.45 -27.87 15.53
N LEU A 404 30.42 -26.94 14.56
CA LEU A 404 29.29 -26.77 13.65
C LEU A 404 29.04 -28.04 12.82
N LYS A 405 30.09 -28.75 12.41
CA LYS A 405 30.02 -30.02 11.68
C LYS A 405 29.31 -31.09 12.49
N GLU A 406 29.57 -31.20 13.79
CA GLU A 406 28.89 -32.17 14.65
C GLU A 406 27.40 -31.84 14.82
N LEU A 407 27.06 -30.55 14.85
CA LEU A 407 25.66 -30.10 14.86
C LEU A 407 24.96 -30.40 13.52
N VAL A 408 25.62 -30.13 12.39
CA VAL A 408 25.14 -30.42 11.03
C VAL A 408 24.87 -31.92 10.81
N LYS A 409 25.65 -32.80 11.44
CA LYS A 409 25.38 -34.24 11.38
C LYS A 409 24.07 -34.64 12.09
N ARG A 410 23.66 -33.90 13.13
CA ARG A 410 22.52 -34.25 13.98
C ARG A 410 21.23 -33.52 13.63
N ASP A 411 21.32 -32.39 12.94
CA ASP A 411 20.19 -31.54 12.57
C ASP A 411 20.03 -31.47 11.03
N PRO A 412 19.01 -32.13 10.46
CA PRO A 412 18.75 -32.13 9.01
C PRO A 412 18.46 -30.74 8.44
N THR A 413 17.78 -29.87 9.19
CA THR A 413 17.44 -28.51 8.75
C THR A 413 18.70 -27.65 8.67
N LEU A 414 19.57 -27.76 9.69
CA LEU A 414 20.87 -27.09 9.69
C LEU A 414 21.77 -27.61 8.57
N ARG A 415 21.73 -28.92 8.30
CA ARG A 415 22.48 -29.56 7.20
C ARG A 415 22.08 -28.99 5.85
N GLU A 416 20.79 -28.89 5.59
CA GLU A 416 20.28 -28.31 4.35
C GLU A 416 20.72 -26.86 4.17
N ALA A 417 20.57 -26.03 5.19
CA ALA A 417 20.95 -24.63 5.16
C ALA A 417 22.45 -24.44 4.88
N VAL A 418 23.32 -25.21 5.55
CA VAL A 418 24.78 -25.16 5.35
C VAL A 418 25.18 -25.66 3.96
N ALA A 419 24.57 -26.73 3.46
CA ALA A 419 24.85 -27.25 2.13
C ALA A 419 24.45 -26.25 1.04
N ARG A 420 23.25 -25.65 1.13
CA ARG A 420 22.79 -24.60 0.19
C ARG A 420 23.69 -23.38 0.26
N TYR A 421 24.09 -22.96 1.46
CA TYR A 421 25.01 -21.84 1.65
C TYR A 421 26.37 -22.07 0.97
N LEU A 422 26.93 -23.27 1.11
CA LEU A 422 28.21 -23.61 0.48
C LEU A 422 28.07 -23.78 -1.03
N ALA A 423 27.03 -24.47 -1.52
CA ALA A 423 26.80 -24.68 -2.95
C ALA A 423 26.72 -23.35 -3.75
N GLY A 424 26.20 -22.28 -3.14
CA GLY A 424 26.14 -20.95 -3.73
C GLY A 424 27.45 -20.13 -3.70
N ARG A 425 28.60 -20.71 -3.34
CA ARG A 425 29.87 -19.97 -3.16
C ARG A 425 31.00 -20.57 -4.00
N ASN A 426 31.70 -19.70 -4.74
CA ASN A 426 32.88 -20.08 -5.51
C ASN A 426 34.17 -19.77 -4.73
N LYS A 427 34.43 -20.50 -3.64
CA LYS A 427 35.71 -20.44 -2.89
C LYS A 427 36.41 -21.79 -2.82
N PRO A 428 37.77 -21.86 -2.79
CA PRO A 428 38.51 -23.12 -2.78
C PRO A 428 38.12 -24.08 -1.64
N ALA A 429 37.83 -23.55 -0.45
CA ALA A 429 37.44 -24.34 0.72
C ALA A 429 36.06 -25.00 0.59
N THR A 430 35.20 -24.52 -0.31
CA THR A 430 33.79 -24.91 -0.41
C THR A 430 33.61 -26.39 -0.75
N LYS A 431 34.35 -26.90 -1.76
CA LYS A 431 34.29 -28.32 -2.15
C LYS A 431 34.73 -29.24 -1.01
N LYS A 432 35.79 -28.86 -0.29
CA LYS A 432 36.32 -29.61 0.87
C LYS A 432 35.35 -29.60 2.06
N LEU A 433 34.60 -28.52 2.27
CA LEU A 433 33.63 -28.43 3.35
C LEU A 433 32.35 -29.21 3.02
N LEU A 434 31.88 -29.14 1.76
CA LEU A 434 30.75 -29.93 1.28
C LEU A 434 31.00 -31.44 1.38
N SER A 435 32.20 -31.93 1.02
CA SER A 435 32.54 -33.36 1.13
C SER A 435 32.61 -33.90 2.56
N GLN A 436 32.56 -33.02 3.56
CA GLN A 436 32.55 -33.38 4.97
C GLN A 436 31.15 -33.39 5.59
N ILE A 437 30.14 -32.98 4.82
CA ILE A 437 28.73 -33.04 5.20
C ILE A 437 28.18 -34.38 4.72
N PRO A 438 27.44 -35.14 5.54
CA PRO A 438 26.80 -36.36 5.07
C PRO A 438 25.91 -36.08 3.85
N PRO A 439 25.88 -36.96 2.84
CA PRO A 439 24.94 -36.82 1.73
C PRO A 439 23.50 -36.80 2.24
N PHE A 440 22.62 -36.20 1.45
CA PHE A 440 21.18 -36.14 1.73
C PHE A 440 20.54 -37.52 1.62
#